data_AF-A0A7S2I7Q6-F1
#
_entry.id   AF-A0A7S2I7Q6-F1
#
_cell.length_a   1.000
_cell.length_b   1.000
_cell.length_c   1.000
_cell.angle_alpha   90.00
_cell.angle_beta   90.00
_cell.angle_gamma   90.00
#
_symmetry.space_group_name_H-M   'P 1'
#
loop_
_entity.id
_entity.type
_entity.pdbx_description
1 polymer ?
#
loop_
_entity_poly.entity_id
_entity_poly.type
_entity_poly.pdbx_seq_one_letter_code
_entity_poly.pdbx_strand_id
1 'polypeptide(L)'
;MIQEAQVGVGIAGREGRQSVNNSDFAIGQFKFLQRLLLVHGRWNYRRACKFTLFTFWRNMAQVLMIFYYTSMSGYSGTVLFEDWIRLSFNVICSVPILAVGCFDQDVTAKTALEHPELYSI
;
A
#
# COMPACT_ATOMS: atom_id res chain seq x y z
N MET A 1 12.06 12.59 20.94
CA MET A 1 11.42 13.44 19.91
C MET A 1 11.30 12.71 18.57
N ILE A 2 12.39 12.45 17.84
CA ILE A 2 12.30 11.77 16.52
C ILE A 2 11.80 10.31 16.66
N GLN A 3 12.29 9.58 17.65
CA GLN A 3 11.86 8.20 17.93
C GLN A 3 10.47 8.09 18.58
N GLU A 4 9.95 9.20 19.11
CA GLU A 4 8.61 9.25 19.73
C GLU A 4 7.52 9.57 18.69
N ALA A 5 7.91 10.07 17.51
CA ALA A 5 6.99 10.40 16.44
C ALA A 5 6.63 9.15 15.64
N GLN A 6 5.43 9.13 15.06
CA GLN A 6 5.00 8.04 14.16
C GLN A 6 5.85 7.93 12.89
N VAL A 7 6.40 9.07 12.43
CA VAL A 7 7.31 9.13 11.30
C VAL A 7 8.43 10.10 11.66
N GLY A 8 9.65 9.59 11.79
CA GLY A 8 10.85 10.37 12.05
C GLY A 8 11.52 10.82 10.75
N VAL A 9 11.70 12.14 10.56
CA VAL A 9 12.44 12.69 9.42
C VAL A 9 13.69 13.42 9.90
N GLY A 10 14.87 12.88 9.59
CA GLY A 10 16.17 13.46 9.92
C GLY A 10 16.72 14.32 8.80
N ILE A 11 17.27 15.49 9.14
CA ILE A 11 17.94 16.38 8.18
C ILE A 11 19.45 16.19 8.26
N ALA A 12 20.07 15.84 7.14
CA ALA A 12 21.51 15.60 7.07
C ALA A 12 22.31 16.91 7.06
N GLY A 13 22.96 17.20 8.19
CA GLY A 13 23.91 18.31 8.34
C GLY A 13 25.37 17.85 8.35
N ARG A 14 26.29 18.83 8.40
CA ARG A 14 27.74 18.59 8.54
C ARG A 14 28.16 18.37 10.00
N GLU A 15 27.34 18.81 10.95
CA GLU A 15 27.71 18.90 12.37
C GLU A 15 27.34 17.65 13.18
N GLY A 16 26.52 16.75 12.63
CA GLY A 16 26.16 15.48 13.27
C GLY A 16 25.12 14.69 12.48
N ARG A 17 25.24 13.35 12.51
CA ARG A 17 24.34 12.42 11.79
C ARG A 17 23.47 11.57 12.71
N GLN A 18 23.48 11.85 14.02
CA GLN A 18 22.75 11.04 15.01
C GLN A 18 21.24 11.10 14.79
N SER A 19 20.68 12.27 14.46
CA SER A 19 19.27 12.43 14.13
C SER A 19 18.88 11.67 12.85
N VAL A 20 19.75 11.67 11.85
CA VAL A 20 19.56 10.99 10.57
C VAL A 20 19.58 9.47 10.74
N ASN A 21 20.55 8.95 11.49
CA ASN A 21 20.69 7.51 11.71
C ASN A 21 19.53 6.93 12.54
N ASN A 22 18.91 7.76 13.37
CA ASN A 22 17.78 7.37 14.23
C ASN A 22 16.42 7.83 13.67
N SER A 23 16.33 8.10 12.36
CA SER A 23 15.11 8.54 11.67
C SER A 23 14.70 7.56 10.57
N ASP A 24 13.40 7.50 10.24
CA ASP A 24 12.88 6.66 9.15
C ASP A 24 13.28 7.20 7.77
N PHE A 25 13.28 8.53 7.62
CA PHE A 25 13.66 9.21 6.37
C PHE A 25 14.80 10.20 6.61
N ALA A 26 15.83 10.10 5.78
CA ALA A 26 16.95 11.04 5.75
C ALA A 26 16.82 12.01 4.56
N ILE A 27 16.64 13.31 4.82
CA ILE A 27 16.59 14.36 3.79
C ILE A 27 17.76 15.32 3.92
N GLY A 28 18.23 15.89 2.81
CA GLY A 28 19.36 16.84 2.83
C GLY A 28 18.99 18.25 3.32
N GLN A 29 17.77 18.70 3.04
CA GLN A 29 17.29 20.05 3.36
C GLN A 29 15.79 20.02 3.65
N PHE A 30 15.32 20.93 4.51
CA PHE A 30 13.91 21.01 4.90
C PHE A 30 12.95 21.18 3.70
N LYS A 31 13.36 21.89 2.64
CA LYS A 31 12.55 22.06 1.42
C LYS A 31 12.11 20.74 0.76
N PHE A 32 12.85 19.64 0.96
CA PHE A 32 12.49 18.34 0.40
C PHE A 32 11.35 17.67 1.17
N LEU A 33 11.05 18.12 2.39
CA LEU A 33 9.93 17.60 3.18
C LEU A 33 8.59 17.82 2.47
N GLN A 34 8.42 18.96 1.78
CA GLN A 34 7.21 19.25 1.00
C GLN A 34 6.95 18.17 -0.06
N ARG A 35 7.98 17.77 -0.81
CA ARG A 35 7.84 16.73 -1.85
C ARG A 35 7.72 15.33 -1.26
N LEU A 36 8.36 15.06 -0.11
CA LEU A 36 8.22 13.79 0.60
C LEU A 36 6.76 13.58 1.01
N LEU A 37 6.12 14.58 1.63
CA LEU A 37 4.75 14.47 2.12
C LEU A 37 3.72 14.55 0.98
N LEU A 38 3.70 15.63 0.21
CA LEU A 38 2.61 15.91 -0.74
C LEU A 38 2.57 14.94 -1.92
N VAL A 39 3.74 14.47 -2.38
CA VAL A 39 3.84 13.55 -3.52
C VAL A 39 3.93 12.11 -3.04
N HIS A 40 5.00 11.77 -2.30
CA HIS A 40 5.26 10.37 -1.95
C HIS A 40 4.33 9.88 -0.84
N GLY A 41 4.05 10.70 0.17
CA GLY A 41 3.12 10.38 1.25
C GLY A 41 1.71 10.11 0.72
N ARG A 42 1.17 11.04 -0.08
CA ARG A 42 -0.15 10.88 -0.72
C ARG A 42 -0.23 9.62 -1.58
N TRP A 43 0.72 9.43 -2.50
CA TRP A 43 0.71 8.27 -3.40
C TRP A 43 0.80 6.97 -2.61
N ASN A 44 1.69 6.89 -1.61
CA ASN A 44 1.85 5.70 -0.80
C ASN A 44 0.56 5.37 -0.01
N TYR A 45 -0.06 6.38 0.61
CA TYR A 45 -1.32 6.19 1.33
C TYR A 45 -2.41 5.64 0.40
N ARG A 46 -2.64 6.28 -0.75
CA ARG A 46 -3.69 5.88 -1.70
C ARG A 46 -3.44 4.49 -2.30
N ARG A 47 -2.19 4.18 -2.64
CA ARG A 47 -1.76 2.86 -3.12
C ARG A 47 -2.02 1.77 -2.08
N ALA A 48 -1.65 2.02 -0.82
CA ALA A 48 -1.88 1.08 0.28
C ALA A 48 -3.39 0.83 0.47
N CYS A 49 -4.22 1.88 0.47
CA CYS A 49 -5.67 1.75 0.57
C CYS A 49 -6.25 0.90 -0.58
N LYS A 50 -5.88 1.18 -1.83
CA LYS A 50 -6.34 0.41 -3.00
C LYS A 50 -5.86 -1.04 -2.94
N PHE A 51 -4.59 -1.27 -2.62
CA PHE A 51 -3.99 -2.59 -2.49
C PHE A 51 -4.72 -3.44 -1.44
N THR A 52 -4.97 -2.87 -0.26
CA THR A 52 -5.72 -3.53 0.81
C THR A 52 -7.15 -3.84 0.37
N LEU A 53 -7.87 -2.87 -0.23
CA LEU A 53 -9.24 -3.06 -0.69
C LEU A 53 -9.36 -4.18 -1.74
N PHE A 54 -8.48 -4.18 -2.75
CA PHE A 54 -8.48 -5.22 -3.79
C PHE A 54 -8.10 -6.59 -3.23
N THR A 55 -7.18 -6.65 -2.27
CA THR A 55 -6.83 -7.90 -1.60
C THR A 55 -8.03 -8.46 -0.82
N PHE A 56 -8.74 -7.63 -0.05
CA PHE A 56 -9.95 -8.06 0.63
C PHE A 56 -11.03 -8.54 -0.35
N TRP A 57 -11.28 -7.76 -1.40
CA TRP A 57 -12.27 -8.11 -2.42
C TRP A 57 -11.98 -9.45 -3.10
N ARG A 58 -10.72 -9.70 -3.52
CA ARG A 58 -10.30 -10.97 -4.13
C ARG A 58 -10.54 -12.15 -3.19
N ASN A 59 -10.11 -12.03 -1.93
CA ASN A 59 -10.27 -13.11 -0.95
C ASN A 59 -11.75 -13.36 -0.63
N MET A 60 -12.55 -12.30 -0.49
CA MET A 60 -13.99 -12.41 -0.25
C MET A 60 -14.68 -13.12 -1.41
N ALA A 61 -14.35 -12.79 -2.67
CA ALA A 61 -14.89 -13.49 -3.83
C ALA A 61 -14.54 -14.99 -3.82
N GLN A 62 -13.30 -15.35 -3.47
CA GLN A 62 -12.88 -16.74 -3.35
C GLN A 62 -13.66 -17.50 -2.26
N VAL A 63 -13.85 -16.89 -1.10
CA VAL A 63 -14.62 -17.47 0.01
C VAL A 63 -16.09 -17.62 -0.35
N LEU A 64 -16.70 -16.62 -0.99
CA LEU A 64 -18.10 -16.67 -1.41
C LEU A 64 -18.36 -17.78 -2.44
N MET A 65 -17.45 -18.00 -3.39
CA MET A 65 -17.55 -19.10 -4.35
C MET A 65 -17.56 -20.47 -3.65
N ILE A 66 -16.65 -20.67 -2.68
CA ILE A 66 -16.60 -21.92 -1.91
C ILE A 66 -17.86 -22.06 -1.06
N PHE A 67 -18.28 -21.00 -0.37
CA PHE A 67 -19.47 -21.00 0.47
C PHE A 67 -20.74 -21.38 -0.31
N TYR A 68 -20.91 -20.83 -1.51
CA TYR A 68 -22.03 -21.17 -2.39
C TYR A 68 -21.97 -22.64 -2.82
N TYR A 69 -20.80 -23.14 -3.23
CA TYR A 69 -20.63 -24.55 -3.61
C TYR A 69 -20.87 -25.51 -2.45
N THR A 70 -20.35 -25.22 -1.26
CA THR A 70 -20.58 -26.02 -0.05
C THR A 70 -22.06 -26.11 0.31
N SER A 71 -22.81 -25.03 0.08
CA SER A 71 -24.27 -25.03 0.26
C SER A 71 -24.97 -25.95 -0.74
N MET A 72 -24.50 -26.00 -1.99
CA MET A 72 -25.04 -26.92 -3.01
C MET A 72 -24.65 -28.38 -2.78
N SER A 73 -23.47 -28.65 -2.20
CA SER A 73 -22.99 -30.01 -1.93
C SER A 73 -23.48 -30.59 -0.59
N GLY A 74 -24.44 -29.93 0.07
CA GLY A 74 -25.03 -30.38 1.33
C GLY A 74 -24.04 -30.38 2.49
N TYR A 75 -23.05 -29.47 2.49
CA TYR A 75 -22.01 -29.37 3.51
C TYR A 75 -21.13 -30.63 3.65
N SER A 76 -21.01 -31.43 2.59
CA SER A 76 -20.22 -32.67 2.55
C SER A 76 -18.70 -32.51 2.68
N GLY A 77 -18.18 -31.28 2.69
CA GLY A 77 -16.74 -31.00 2.82
C GLY A 77 -15.92 -31.21 1.54
N THR A 78 -16.58 -31.44 0.40
CA THR A 78 -15.92 -31.59 -0.90
C THR A 78 -15.27 -30.28 -1.36
N VAL A 79 -14.08 -30.37 -1.94
CA VAL A 79 -13.35 -29.20 -2.47
C VAL A 79 -13.86 -28.79 -3.86
N LEU A 80 -14.07 -27.48 -4.07
CA LEU A 80 -14.46 -26.94 -5.39
C LEU A 80 -13.27 -26.84 -6.36
N PHE A 81 -12.12 -26.43 -5.82
CA PHE A 81 -10.88 -26.25 -6.59
C PHE A 81 -9.78 -27.12 -6.01
N GLU A 82 -9.06 -27.79 -6.90
CA GLU A 82 -7.81 -28.49 -6.60
C GLU A 82 -6.72 -27.50 -6.19
N ASP A 83 -5.78 -27.94 -5.34
CA ASP A 83 -4.89 -27.04 -4.62
C ASP A 83 -3.91 -26.28 -5.55
N TRP A 84 -3.42 -26.92 -6.61
CA TRP A 84 -2.55 -26.26 -7.59
C TRP A 84 -3.27 -25.17 -8.38
N ILE A 85 -4.53 -25.40 -8.74
CA ILE A 85 -5.37 -24.40 -9.40
C ILE A 85 -5.62 -23.21 -8.45
N ARG A 86 -5.93 -23.49 -7.18
CA ARG A 86 -6.17 -22.43 -6.17
C ARG A 86 -4.92 -21.58 -5.92
N LEU A 87 -3.75 -22.21 -5.85
CA LEU A 87 -2.47 -21.53 -5.70
C LEU A 87 -2.18 -20.66 -6.94
N SER A 88 -2.30 -21.24 -8.13
CA SER A 88 -2.06 -20.54 -9.39
C SER A 88 -2.96 -19.31 -9.55
N PHE A 89 -4.25 -19.45 -9.22
CA PHE A 89 -5.20 -18.34 -9.22
C PHE A 89 -4.77 -17.22 -8.27
N ASN A 90 -4.34 -17.56 -7.04
CA ASN A 90 -3.87 -16.56 -6.08
C ASN A 90 -2.64 -15.80 -6.57
N VAL A 91 -1.67 -16.49 -7.18
CA VAL A 91 -0.48 -15.84 -7.74
C VAL A 91 -0.87 -14.92 -8.89
N ILE A 92 -1.61 -15.42 -9.87
CA ILE A 92 -2.01 -14.66 -11.06
C ILE A 92 -2.84 -13.43 -10.67
N CYS A 93 -3.82 -13.58 -9.78
CA CYS A 93 -4.66 -12.47 -9.33
C CYS A 93 -3.92 -11.49 -8.40
N SER A 94 -2.82 -11.88 -7.76
CA SER A 94 -2.03 -10.97 -6.91
C SER A 94 -1.12 -10.05 -7.72
N VAL A 95 -0.66 -10.46 -8.91
CA VAL A 95 0.18 -9.62 -9.79
C VAL A 95 -0.47 -8.27 -10.14
N PRO A 96 -1.71 -8.19 -10.64
CA PRO A 96 -2.32 -6.89 -10.95
C PRO A 96 -2.59 -6.06 -9.69
N ILE A 97 -2.90 -6.69 -8.56
CA ILE A 97 -3.11 -6.00 -7.28
C ILE A 97 -1.80 -5.35 -6.81
N LEU A 98 -0.68 -6.06 -6.92
CA LEU A 98 0.66 -5.53 -6.66
C LEU A 98 1.02 -4.41 -7.64
N ALA A 99 0.70 -4.57 -8.93
CA ALA A 99 0.95 -3.55 -9.93
C ALA A 99 0.22 -2.23 -9.58
N VAL A 100 -1.03 -2.29 -9.16
CA VAL A 100 -1.78 -1.13 -8.65
C VAL A 100 -1.13 -0.58 -7.37
N GLY A 101 -0.74 -1.43 -6.43
CA GLY A 101 -0.07 -1.01 -5.19
C GLY A 101 1.29 -0.33 -5.42
N CYS A 102 2.00 -0.63 -6.50
CA CYS A 102 3.32 -0.06 -6.78
C CYS A 102 3.28 1.15 -7.72
N PHE A 103 2.49 1.07 -8.80
CA PHE A 103 2.61 1.98 -9.94
C PHE A 103 1.46 2.98 -10.08
N ASP A 104 0.33 2.78 -9.37
CA ASP A 104 -0.83 3.67 -9.48
C ASP A 104 -0.48 5.10 -9.09
N GLN A 105 -0.85 6.06 -9.93
CA GLN A 105 -0.69 7.49 -9.70
C GLN A 105 -2.01 8.15 -10.03
N ASP A 106 -2.66 8.72 -9.02
CA ASP A 106 -3.91 9.43 -9.19
C ASP A 106 -3.70 10.81 -9.82
N VAL A 107 -2.64 11.50 -9.40
CA VAL A 107 -2.25 12.83 -9.89
C VAL A 107 -0.75 12.89 -10.12
N THR A 108 -0.34 13.71 -11.09
CA THR A 108 1.07 13.96 -11.39
C THR A 108 1.76 14.69 -10.23
N ALA A 109 3.06 14.46 -10.05
CA ALA A 109 3.85 15.13 -9.01
C ALA A 109 3.80 16.67 -9.06
N LYS A 110 3.65 17.26 -10.25
CA LYS A 110 3.51 18.73 -10.41
C LYS A 110 2.19 19.21 -9.80
N THR A 111 1.08 18.61 -10.21
CA THR A 111 -0.26 18.94 -9.71
C THR A 111 -0.37 18.75 -8.20
N ALA A 112 0.26 17.72 -7.64
CA ALA A 112 0.29 17.50 -6.19
C ALA A 112 1.05 18.59 -5.41
N LEU A 113 2.03 19.25 -6.03
CA LEU A 113 2.76 20.37 -5.43
C LEU A 113 2.04 21.71 -5.62
N GLU A 114 1.38 21.89 -6.77
CA GLU A 114 0.60 23.09 -7.11
C GLU A 114 -0.69 23.22 -6.29
N HIS A 115 -1.32 22.08 -5.95
CA HIS A 115 -2.56 22.03 -5.17
C HIS A 115 -2.39 21.21 -3.87
N PRO A 116 -1.78 21.78 -2.81
CA PRO A 116 -1.58 21.10 -1.52
C PRO A 116 -2.89 20.67 -0.85
N GLU A 117 -4.00 21.35 -1.17
CA GLU A 117 -5.35 21.03 -0.69
C GLU A 117 -5.75 19.59 -1.00
N LEU A 118 -5.21 19.00 -2.09
CA LEU A 118 -5.48 17.60 -2.41
C LEU A 118 -5.10 16.68 -1.25
N TYR A 119 -4.09 17.02 -0.44
CA TYR A 119 -3.60 16.21 0.67
C TYR A 119 -4.64 16.00 1.79
N SER A 120 -5.69 16.83 1.89
CA SER A 120 -6.79 16.64 2.85
C SER A 120 -7.74 15.52 2.39
N ILE A 121 -7.21 14.31 2.21
CA ILE A 121 -8.00 13.09 2.08
C ILE A 121 -8.52 12.71 3.48
#